data_AF-A0A7W6CBQ0-F1
#
_entry.id   AF-A0A7W6CBQ0-F1
#
_cell.length_a   1.000
_cell.length_b   1.000
_cell.length_c   1.000
_cell.angle_alpha   90.00
_cell.angle_beta   90.00
_cell.angle_gamma   90.00
#
_symmetry.space_group_name_H-M   'P 1'
#
loop_
_entity.id
_entity.type
_entity.pdbx_description
1 polymer ?
#
loop_
_entity_poly.entity_id
_entity_poly.type
_entity_poly.pdbx_seq_one_letter_code
_entity_poly.pdbx_strand_id
1 'polypeptide(L)' 'MTDAQINERQEEFLTLINMLTFAEGAAETLGAASASWYIDVAKQALRSALQNEMEMNMSRADIVNLASVRAGNC' A
#
# COMPACT_ATOMS: atom_id res chain seq x y z
N MET A 1 1.72 -20.74 10.75
CA MET A 1 2.60 -19.74 10.08
C MET A 1 3.36 -19.07 11.21
N THR A 2 4.68 -19.10 11.17
CA THR A 2 5.51 -18.44 12.21
C THR A 2 5.38 -16.92 12.07
N ASP A 3 5.46 -16.18 13.17
CA ASP A 3 5.33 -14.70 13.18
C ASP A 3 6.21 -14.00 12.13
N ALA A 4 7.40 -14.55 11.83
CA ALA A 4 8.28 -14.05 10.78
C ALA A 4 7.66 -14.09 9.38
N GLN A 5 6.89 -15.13 9.05
CA GLN A 5 6.24 -15.26 7.73
C GLN A 5 5.04 -14.31 7.57
N ILE A 6 4.37 -13.97 8.69
CA ILE A 6 3.28 -12.98 8.69
C ILE A 6 3.87 -11.59 8.47
N ASN A 7 5.02 -11.28 9.09
CA ASN A 7 5.68 -10.00 8.94
C ASN A 7 6.23 -9.78 7.52
N GLU A 8 6.91 -10.78 6.92
CA GLU A 8 7.42 -10.68 5.53
C GLU A 8 6.29 -10.40 4.53
N ARG A 9 5.16 -11.09 4.67
CA ARG A 9 4.00 -10.92 3.79
C ARG A 9 3.36 -9.53 3.94
N GLN A 10 3.28 -8.99 5.16
CA GLN A 10 2.81 -7.62 5.39
C GLN A 10 3.74 -6.58 4.77
N GLU A 11 5.05 -6.76 4.89
CA GLU A 11 6.07 -5.90 4.27
C GLU A 11 5.97 -5.92 2.73
N GLU A 12 5.67 -7.06 2.12
CA GLU A 12 5.41 -7.18 0.69
C GLU A 12 4.21 -6.33 0.25
N PHE A 13 3.07 -6.44 0.96
CA PHE A 13 1.88 -5.62 0.68
C PHE A 13 2.16 -4.13 0.79
N LEU A 14 2.83 -3.69 1.86
CA LEU A 14 3.20 -2.29 2.06
C LEU A 14 4.14 -1.80 0.95
N THR A 15 5.08 -2.64 0.52
CA THR A 15 5.99 -2.33 -0.59
C THR A 15 5.24 -2.16 -1.90
N LEU A 16 4.31 -3.06 -2.22
CA LEU A 16 3.48 -2.97 -3.43
C LEU A 16 2.59 -1.72 -3.44
N ILE A 17 1.93 -1.42 -2.31
CA ILE A 17 1.10 -0.22 -2.17
C ILE A 17 1.92 1.05 -2.41
N ASN A 18 3.15 1.09 -1.88
CA ASN A 18 4.06 2.23 -2.10
C ASN A 18 4.50 2.37 -3.56
N MET A 19 4.83 1.27 -4.24
CA MET A 19 5.18 1.31 -5.67
C MET A 19 4.01 1.78 -6.54
N LEU A 20 2.80 1.32 -6.25
CA LEU A 20 1.61 1.76 -6.96
C LEU A 20 1.29 3.24 -6.71
N THR A 21 1.51 3.73 -5.50
CA THR A 21 1.33 5.17 -5.19
C THR A 21 2.29 6.04 -6.02
N PHE A 22 3.53 5.59 -6.20
CA PHE A 22 4.47 6.26 -7.11
C PHE A 22 4.00 6.22 -8.58
N ALA A 23 3.52 5.05 -9.04
CA ALA A 23 3.03 4.89 -10.41
C ALA A 23 1.78 5.74 -10.70
N GLU A 24 0.88 5.89 -9.73
CA GLU A 24 -0.29 6.76 -9.82
C GLU A 24 0.11 8.22 -10.04
N GLY A 25 1.02 8.76 -9.22
CA GLY A 25 1.50 10.14 -9.38
C GLY A 25 2.21 10.37 -10.72
N ALA A 26 2.93 9.37 -11.22
CA ALA A 26 3.50 9.42 -12.57
C ALA A 26 2.41 9.44 -13.65
N ALA A 27 1.36 8.61 -13.52
CA ALA A 27 0.24 8.58 -14.44
C ALA A 27 -0.55 9.91 -14.46
N GLU A 28 -0.76 10.53 -13.29
CA GLU A 28 -1.38 11.86 -13.18
C GLU A 28 -0.55 12.93 -13.88
N THR A 29 0.77 12.92 -13.65
CA THR A 29 1.71 13.88 -14.28
C THR A 29 1.71 13.76 -15.81
N LEU A 30 1.50 12.55 -16.34
CA LEU A 30 1.42 12.28 -17.78
C LEU A 30 0.02 12.53 -18.36
N GLY A 31 -0.95 12.98 -17.57
CA GLY A 31 -2.34 13.17 -18.00
C GLY A 31 -3.10 11.87 -18.29
N ALA A 32 -2.58 10.72 -17.83
CA ALA A 32 -3.17 9.40 -18.02
C ALA A 32 -4.20 9.09 -16.92
N ALA A 33 -5.29 9.85 -16.88
CA ALA A 33 -6.30 9.77 -15.82
C ALA A 33 -6.92 8.37 -15.65
N SER A 34 -7.11 7.63 -16.75
CA SER A 34 -7.61 6.25 -16.70
C SER A 34 -6.62 5.31 -16.01
N ALA A 35 -5.32 5.46 -16.28
CA ALA A 35 -4.28 4.65 -15.65
C ALA A 35 -4.18 4.95 -14.14
N SER A 36 -4.24 6.23 -13.74
CA SER A 36 -4.30 6.62 -12.32
C SER A 36 -5.50 5.95 -11.62
N TRP A 37 -6.69 5.97 -12.22
CA TRP A 37 -7.87 5.32 -11.65
C TRP A 37 -7.71 3.81 -11.44
N TYR A 38 -7.19 3.08 -12.44
CA TYR A 38 -6.95 1.64 -12.31
C TYR A 38 -5.91 1.32 -11.23
N ILE A 39 -4.88 2.16 -11.09
CA ILE A 39 -3.87 2.03 -10.04
C ILE A 39 -4.51 2.26 -8.66
N ASP A 40 -5.42 3.23 -8.53
CA ASP A 40 -6.14 3.45 -7.27
C ASP A 40 -6.99 2.25 -6.87
N VAL A 41 -7.74 1.69 -7.81
CA VAL A 41 -8.53 0.46 -7.57
C VAL A 41 -7.62 -0.69 -7.11
N ALA A 42 -6.45 -0.88 -7.73
CA ALA A 42 -5.49 -1.91 -7.32
C ALA A 42 -4.96 -1.68 -5.89
N LYS A 43 -4.61 -0.43 -5.52
CA LYS A 43 -4.20 -0.09 -4.15
C LYS A 43 -5.29 -0.38 -3.14
N GLN A 44 -6.55 -0.08 -3.46
CA GLN A 44 -7.69 -0.35 -2.56
C GLN A 44 -7.82 -1.84 -2.28
N ALA A 45 -7.74 -2.69 -3.31
CA ALA A 45 -7.79 -4.14 -3.15
C ALA A 45 -6.63 -4.68 -2.27
N LEU A 46 -5.41 -4.20 -2.49
CA LEU A 46 -4.24 -4.59 -1.68
C LEU A 46 -4.36 -4.14 -0.22
N ARG A 47 -4.89 -2.93 0.02
CA ARG A 47 -5.16 -2.43 1.38
C ARG A 47 -6.20 -3.28 2.10
N SER A 48 -7.27 -3.68 1.41
CA SER A 48 -8.28 -4.58 1.97
C SER A 48 -7.71 -5.97 2.26
N ALA A 49 -6.86 -6.51 1.38
CA ALA A 49 -6.17 -7.77 1.63
C ALA A 49 -5.25 -7.67 2.86
N LEU A 50 -4.44 -6.62 2.96
CA LEU A 50 -3.57 -6.36 4.10
C LEU A 50 -4.38 -6.22 5.42
N GLN A 51 -5.50 -5.50 5.40
CA GLN A 51 -6.39 -5.36 6.55
C GLN A 51 -6.94 -6.71 7.04
N ASN A 52 -7.36 -7.56 6.11
CA ASN A 52 -7.86 -8.89 6.44
C ASN A 52 -6.74 -9.80 6.99
N GLU A 53 -5.53 -9.71 6.45
CA GLU A 53 -4.39 -10.50 6.92
C GLU A 53 -3.85 -10.04 8.27
N MET A 54 -4.06 -8.77 8.63
CA MET A 54 -3.58 -8.25 9.90
C MET A 54 -4.41 -8.71 11.10
N GLU A 55 -5.69 -9.12 10.97
CA GLU A 55 -6.62 -9.44 12.10
C GLU A 55 -6.42 -8.56 13.36
N MET A 56 -5.98 -7.32 13.18
CA MET A 56 -5.57 -6.43 14.25
C MET A 56 -6.43 -5.18 14.14
N ASN A 57 -6.91 -4.73 15.29
CA ASN A 57 -7.67 -3.51 15.52
C ASN A 57 -6.89 -2.23 15.15
N MET A 58 -6.38 -2.14 13.92
CA MET A 58 -5.70 -0.97 13.39
C MET A 58 -6.67 -0.22 12.49
N SER A 59 -6.90 1.04 12.82
CA SER A 59 -7.82 1.86 12.06
C SER A 59 -7.24 2.14 10.68
N ARG A 60 -8.10 2.49 9.72
CA ARG A 60 -7.70 2.88 8.37
C ARG A 60 -6.66 4.01 8.37
N ALA A 61 -6.65 4.87 9.39
CA ALA A 61 -5.67 5.94 9.56
C ALA A 61 -4.27 5.41 9.90
N ASP A 62 -4.18 4.33 10.68
CA ASP A 62 -2.90 3.74 11.09
C ASP A 62 -2.18 3.07 9.92
N ILE A 63 -2.93 2.42 9.03
CA ILE A 63 -2.39 1.79 7.81
C ILE A 63 -1.92 2.85 6.81
N VAL A 64 -2.66 3.95 6.67
CA VAL A 64 -2.24 5.07 5.83
C VAL A 64 -0.98 5.72 6.40
N ASN A 65 -0.91 5.92 7.72
CA ASN A 65 0.28 6.46 8.39
C ASN A 65 1.50 5.52 8.23
N LEU A 66 1.33 4.21 8.38
CA LEU A 66 2.40 3.22 8.16
C LEU A 66 2.89 3.22 6.71
N ALA A 67 1.97 3.31 5.75
CA ALA A 67 2.32 3.39 4.33
C ALA A 67 2.96 4.76 3.97
N SER A 68 2.53 5.84 4.62
CA SER A 68 3.04 7.20 4.37
C SER A 68 4.36 7.50 5.06
N VAL A 69 4.75 6.71 6.08
CA VAL A 69 6.11 6.75 6.64
C VAL A 69 7.06 6.09 5.64
N ARG A 70 7.36 6.83 4.57
CA ARG A 70 8.56 6.64 3.76
C ARG A 70 9.39 7.91 3.83
N ALA A 71 10.42 7.88 4.67
CA ALA A 71 11.74 8.44 4.42
C ALA A 71 12.57 8.28 5.71
N GLY A 72 13.13 7.08 5.91
CA GLY A 72 14.37 7.01 6.68
C GLY A 72 15.41 7.79 5.88
N ASN A 73 15.93 8.85 6.48
CA ASN A 73 17.02 9.69 6.00
C ASN A 73 18.11 8.87 5.29
N CYS A 74 18.69 9.48 4.25
CA CYS A 74 19.97 9.06 3.66
C CYS A 74 21.01 8.67 4.72
#